data_AF-X1VHT6-F1
#
_entry.id   AF-X1VHT6-F1
#
_cell.length_a   1.000
_cell.length_b   1.000
_cell.length_c   1.000
_cell.angle_alpha   90.00
_cell.angle_beta   90.00
_cell.angle_gamma   90.00
#
_symmetry.space_group_name_H-M   'P 1'
#
loop_
_entity.id
_entity.type
_entity.pdbx_description
1 polymer ?
#
loop_
_entity_poly.entity_id
_entity_poly.type
_entity_poly.pdbx_seq_one_letter_code
_entity_poly.pdbx_strand_id
1 'polypeptide(L)' 'MNKKEQEKEQAYAEIMYMFRYFYRDAWAPGNIFDGKSRIWIQSFNELIKQGFIEKRKKYPGHEYKWTGVWPEKY' A
#
# COMPACT_ATOMS: atom_id res chain seq x y z
N MET A 1 18.08 2.47 -14.93
CA MET A 1 17.09 2.02 -13.93
C MET A 1 16.92 0.52 -14.11
N ASN A 2 17.14 -0.27 -13.06
CA ASN A 2 17.00 -1.73 -13.12
C ASN A 2 15.51 -2.09 -13.25
N LYS A 3 15.14 -3.11 -14.06
CA LYS A 3 13.74 -3.51 -14.27
C LYS A 3 12.97 -3.72 -12.95
N LYS A 4 13.64 -4.29 -11.94
CA LYS A 4 13.08 -4.50 -10.60
C LYS A 4 12.79 -3.19 -9.85
N GLU A 5 13.60 -2.16 -10.06
CA GLU A 5 13.37 -0.83 -9.45
C GLU A 5 12.13 -0.18 -10.08
N GLN A 6 11.96 -0.30 -11.40
CA GLN A 6 10.77 0.24 -12.08
C GLN A 6 9.49 -0.43 -11.60
N GLU A 7 9.49 -1.76 -11.47
CA GLU A 7 8.35 -2.53 -10.95
C GLU A 7 8.03 -2.15 -9.50
N LYS A 8 9.04 -1.84 -8.70
CA LYS A 8 8.89 -1.41 -7.32
C LYS A 8 8.29 0.00 -7.22
N GLU A 9 8.78 0.94 -8.03
CA GLU A 9 8.22 2.29 -8.14
C GLU A 9 6.76 2.26 -8.61
N GLN A 10 6.47 1.45 -9.62
CA GLN A 10 5.10 1.25 -10.11
C GLN A 10 4.21 0.69 -8.99
N ALA A 11 4.68 -0.31 -8.24
CA ALA A 11 3.93 -0.83 -7.10
C ALA A 11 3.65 0.25 -6.03
N TYR A 12 4.61 1.11 -5.71
CA TYR A 12 4.38 2.22 -4.79
C TYR A 12 3.32 3.19 -5.32
N ALA A 13 3.41 3.58 -6.59
CA ALA A 13 2.41 4.47 -7.20
C ALA A 13 1.00 3.86 -7.16
N GLU A 14 0.87 2.56 -7.48
CA GLU A 14 -0.39 1.83 -7.39
C GLU A 14 -0.95 1.77 -5.97
N ILE A 15 -0.11 1.48 -4.97
CA ILE A 15 -0.52 1.43 -3.55
C ILE A 15 -1.01 2.81 -3.09
N MET A 16 -0.25 3.85 -3.38
CA MET A 16 -0.62 5.22 -3.05
C MET A 16 -1.92 5.63 -3.72
N TYR A 17 -2.07 5.36 -5.02
CA TYR A 17 -3.29 5.64 -5.77
C TYR A 17 -4.49 4.91 -5.14
N MET A 18 -4.34 3.63 -4.81
CA MET A 18 -5.38 2.83 -4.19
C MET A 18 -5.86 3.45 -2.87
N PHE A 19 -4.94 3.80 -1.97
CA PHE A 19 -5.33 4.45 -0.73
C PHE A 19 -5.90 5.85 -0.94
N ARG A 20 -5.34 6.66 -1.85
CA ARG A 20 -5.78 8.04 -2.06
C ARG A 20 -7.17 8.15 -2.68
N TYR A 21 -7.50 7.26 -3.62
CA TYR A 21 -8.74 7.38 -4.38
C TYR A 21 -9.85 6.44 -3.92
N PHE A 22 -9.52 5.22 -3.47
CA PHE A 22 -10.55 4.24 -3.09
C PHE A 22 -10.83 4.21 -1.58
N TYR A 23 -9.81 4.36 -0.73
CA TYR A 23 -10.01 4.26 0.71
C TYR A 23 -10.04 5.62 1.41
N ARG A 24 -9.22 6.59 1.00
CA ARG A 24 -9.06 7.91 1.64
C ARG A 24 -8.88 7.77 3.15
N ASP A 25 -9.94 8.05 3.90
CA ASP A 25 -9.98 7.97 5.36
C ASP A 25 -10.45 6.61 5.90
N ALA A 26 -10.96 5.75 5.03
CA ALA A 26 -11.40 4.40 5.34
C ALA A 26 -10.23 3.42 5.47
N TRP A 27 -10.52 2.31 6.14
CA TRP A 27 -9.60 1.20 6.31
C TRP A 27 -9.75 0.20 5.16
N ALA A 28 -8.65 -0.08 4.48
CA ALA A 28 -8.57 -1.08 3.43
C ALA A 28 -8.61 -2.50 4.02
N PRO A 29 -9.46 -3.40 3.51
CA PRO A 29 -9.56 -4.79 3.96
C PRO A 29 -8.31 -5.61 3.59
N GLY A 30 -8.13 -6.76 4.26
CA GLY A 30 -7.01 -7.66 4.01
C GLY A 30 -6.99 -8.38 2.66
N ASN A 31 -8.07 -8.33 1.87
CA ASN A 31 -8.11 -8.94 0.54
C ASN A 31 -7.53 -8.04 -0.57
N ILE A 32 -6.98 -6.86 -0.25
CA ILE A 32 -6.28 -6.00 -1.23
C ILE A 32 -5.05 -6.65 -1.87
N PHE A 33 -4.55 -7.76 -1.28
CA PHE A 33 -3.43 -8.53 -1.81
C PHE A 33 -3.84 -9.54 -2.88
N ASP A 34 -5.14 -9.79 -3.07
CA ASP A 34 -5.62 -10.82 -3.99
C ASP A 34 -5.21 -10.48 -5.44
N GLY A 35 -4.52 -11.41 -6.09
CA GLY A 35 -4.01 -11.23 -7.46
C GLY A 35 -2.82 -10.26 -7.58
N LYS A 36 -2.26 -9.76 -6.48
CA LYS A 36 -1.10 -8.86 -6.52
C LYS A 36 0.22 -9.62 -6.66
N SER A 37 1.17 -9.02 -7.37
CA SER A 37 2.48 -9.60 -7.58
C SER A 37 3.29 -9.64 -6.27
N ARG A 38 4.31 -10.50 -6.22
CA ARG A 38 5.22 -10.57 -5.06
C ARG A 38 5.91 -9.24 -4.78
N ILE A 39 6.29 -8.49 -5.82
CA ILE A 39 6.93 -7.18 -5.69
C ILE A 39 5.94 -6.19 -5.07
N TRP A 40 4.68 -6.20 -5.50
CA TRP A 40 3.65 -5.34 -4.91
C TRP A 40 3.48 -5.62 -3.41
N ILE A 41 3.40 -6.89 -3.02
CA ILE A 41 3.28 -7.28 -1.60
C ILE A 41 4.53 -6.87 -0.81
N GLN A 42 5.72 -6.99 -1.40
CA GLN A 42 6.98 -6.55 -0.78
C GLN A 42 7.00 -5.03 -0.58
N SER A 43 6.68 -4.25 -1.62
CA SER A 43 6.54 -2.79 -1.56
C SER A 43 5.55 -2.36 -0.48
N PHE A 44 4.40 -3.01 -0.40
CA PHE A 44 3.39 -2.73 0.63
C PHE A 44 3.93 -2.96 2.05
N ASN A 45 4.60 -4.09 2.28
CA ASN A 45 5.17 -4.40 3.59
C ASN A 45 6.30 -3.43 3.97
N GLU A 46 7.06 -2.93 3.00
CA GLU A 46 8.06 -1.88 3.25
C GLU A 46 7.39 -0.56 3.66
N LEU A 47 6.30 -0.17 3.01
CA LEU A 47 5.54 1.02 3.39
C LEU A 47 4.93 0.91 4.80
N ILE A 48 4.53 -0.30 5.23
CA ILE A 48 4.15 -0.56 6.63
C ILE A 48 5.35 -0.34 7.55
N LYS A 49 6.51 -0.94 7.25
CA LYS A 49 7.73 -0.82 8.06
C LYS A 49 8.20 0.64 8.18
N GLN A 50 8.00 1.44 7.14
CA GLN A 50 8.32 2.87 7.12
C GLN A 50 7.29 3.74 7.85
N GLY A 51 6.14 3.20 8.24
CA GLY A 51 5.09 3.92 8.96
C GLY A 51 4.14 4.73 8.06
N PHE A 52 4.21 4.57 6.73
CA PHE A 52 3.26 5.19 5.81
C PHE A 52 1.89 4.50 5.80
N ILE A 53 1.87 3.22 6.15
CA ILE A 53 0.64 2.43 6.25
C ILE A 53 0.54 1.85 7.66
N GLU A 54 -0.54 2.19 8.34
CA GLU A 54 -0.92 1.58 9.60
C GLU A 54 -1.65 0.26 9.34
N LYS A 55 -1.37 -0.74 10.16
CA LYS A 55 -2.03 -2.06 10.15
C LYS A 55 -2.72 -2.27 11.48
N ARG A 56 -4.02 -2.60 11.47
CA ARG A 56 -4.78 -3.00 12.66
C ARG A 56 -5.37 -4.40 12.52
N LYS A 57 -5.64 -5.04 13.65
CA LYS A 57 -6.34 -6.33 13.70
C LYS A 57 -7.85 -6.11 13.59
N LYS A 58 -8.52 -6.84 12.70
CA LYS A 58 -9.99 -6.89 12.60
C LYS A 58 -10.37 -8.34 12.37
N TYR A 59 -11.21 -8.92 13.22
CA TYR A 59 -11.57 -10.33 13.07
C TYR A 59 -12.63 -10.52 11.96
N PRO A 60 -12.42 -11.45 11.00
CA PRO A 60 -11.18 -12.19 10.74
C PRO A 60 -10.17 -11.35 9.94
N GLY A 61 -8.88 -11.41 10.31
CA GLY A 61 -7.78 -10.78 9.56
C GLY A 61 -7.29 -9.40 10.06
N HIS A 62 -7.00 -8.52 9.09
CA HIS A 62 -6.38 -7.21 9.30
C HIS A 62 -6.99 -6.18 8.36
N GLU A 63 -6.85 -4.91 8.74
CA GLU A 63 -7.11 -3.78 7.87
C GLU A 63 -5.94 -2.81 7.87
N TYR A 64 -5.89 -1.97 6.85
CA TYR A 64 -4.78 -1.08 6.57
C TYR A 64 -5.26 0.34 6.30
N LYS A 65 -4.51 1.35 6.71
CA LYS A 65 -4.84 2.75 6.41
C LYS A 65 -3.58 3.53 6.11
N TRP A 66 -3.66 4.48 5.17
CA TRP A 66 -2.57 5.40 4.91
C TRP A 66 -2.48 6.44 6.03
N THR A 67 -1.28 6.56 6.62
CA THR A 67 -0.96 7.50 7.71
C THR A 67 0.09 8.52 7.31
N GLY A 68 0.74 8.33 6.16
CA GLY A 68 1.70 9.27 5.61
C GLY A 68 1.06 10.57 5.13
N VAL A 69 1.84 11.65 5.12
CA VAL A 69 1.47 12.86 4.36
C VAL A 69 1.47 12.51 2.87
N TRP A 70 0.41 12.87 2.16
CA TRP A 70 0.36 12.73 0.71
C TRP A 70 1.42 13.66 0.08
N PRO A 71 2.32 13.16 -0.76
CA PRO A 71 3.23 14.03 -1.48
C PRO A 71 2.42 14.94 -2.41
N GLU A 72 2.76 16.22 -2.46
CA GLU A 72 2.01 17.23 -3.22
C GLU A 72 1.98 16.98 -4.74
N LYS A 73 2.86 16.11 -5.25
CA LYS A 73 3.03 15.81 -6.68
C LYS A 73 2.74 14.33 -6.98
N TYR A 74 1.47 13.94 -7.02
CA TYR A 74 0.99 12.71 -7.67
C TYR A 74 -0.42 12.90 -8.20
#